data_AF-A0A0A3IDT4-F1
#
_entry.id   AF-A0A0A3IDT4-F1
#
_cell.length_a   1.000
_cell.length_b   1.000
_cell.length_c   1.000
_cell.angle_alpha   90.00
_cell.angle_beta   90.00
_cell.angle_gamma   90.00
#
_symmetry.space_group_name_H-M   'P 1'
#
loop_
_entity.id
_entity.type
_entity.pdbx_description
1 polymer ?
#
loop_
_entity_poly.entity_id
_entity_poly.type
_entity_poly.pdbx_seq_one_letter_code
_entity_poly.pdbx_strand_id
1 'polypeptide(L)'
;MLEAERSSSNYRYYTSEAIKRLHEIEEMKTNGMSLQEIKKTFEKQRAYEEVDIQELRLHMQNLQHEVTTLLEQMKEKEQSTQAQVKNKVSSECAALMQSLLSLI
;
A
#
# COMPACT_ATOMS: atom_id res chain seq x y z
N MET A 1 -8.43 -4.75 -17.44
CA MET A 1 -8.48 -5.93 -18.35
C MET A 1 -7.15 -6.67 -18.22
N LEU A 2 -6.94 -7.82 -18.87
CA LEU A 2 -5.67 -8.54 -18.76
C LEU A 2 -4.55 -7.78 -19.47
N GLU A 3 -3.57 -7.31 -18.70
CA GLU A 3 -2.34 -6.71 -19.21
C GLU A 3 -1.34 -7.81 -19.55
N ALA A 4 -0.55 -7.60 -20.60
CA ALA A 4 0.42 -8.57 -21.08
C ALA A 4 1.73 -7.88 -21.43
N GLU A 5 2.82 -8.43 -20.91
CA GLU A 5 4.15 -8.09 -21.40
C GLU A 5 4.42 -8.81 -22.72
N ARG A 6 5.33 -8.27 -23.53
CA ARG A 6 5.68 -8.87 -24.83
C ARG A 6 7.13 -9.32 -24.85
N SER A 7 7.36 -10.51 -25.40
CA SER A 7 8.72 -10.98 -25.70
C SER A 7 9.38 -10.12 -26.80
N SER A 8 10.69 -10.24 -26.93
CA SER A 8 11.44 -9.68 -28.08
C SER A 8 10.93 -10.19 -29.44
N SER A 9 10.35 -11.40 -29.45
CA SER A 9 9.68 -12.02 -30.59
C SER A 9 8.16 -11.78 -30.65
N ASN A 10 7.63 -10.83 -29.85
CA ASN A 10 6.25 -10.36 -29.83
C ASN A 10 5.18 -11.31 -29.26
N TYR A 11 5.57 -12.35 -28.52
CA TYR A 11 4.64 -13.22 -27.80
C TYR A 11 4.18 -12.59 -26.49
N ARG A 12 2.93 -12.81 -26.10
CA ARG A 12 2.38 -12.29 -24.84
C ARG A 12 2.77 -13.18 -23.67
N TYR A 13 3.33 -12.59 -22.64
CA TYR A 13 3.54 -13.20 -21.33
C TYR A 13 2.50 -12.69 -20.35
N TYR A 14 1.98 -13.63 -19.58
CA TYR A 14 1.04 -13.37 -18.51
C TYR A 14 1.65 -13.86 -17.21
N THR A 15 1.55 -13.02 -16.18
CA THR A 15 1.98 -13.37 -14.84
C THR A 15 0.96 -14.33 -14.20
N SER A 16 1.34 -14.98 -13.09
CA SER A 16 0.40 -15.80 -12.32
C SER A 16 -0.81 -15.01 -11.81
N GLU A 17 -0.65 -13.70 -11.60
CA GLU A 17 -1.75 -12.79 -11.24
C GLU A 17 -2.76 -12.64 -12.37
N ALA A 18 -2.31 -12.58 -13.62
CA ALA A 18 -3.21 -12.55 -14.78
C ALA A 18 -4.08 -13.82 -14.88
N ILE A 19 -3.60 -14.96 -14.38
CA ILE A 19 -4.40 -16.19 -14.30
C ILE A 19 -5.50 -16.07 -13.24
N LYS A 20 -5.18 -15.56 -12.03
CA LYS A 20 -6.20 -15.30 -11.00
C LYS A 20 -7.26 -14.33 -11.52
N ARG A 21 -6.83 -13.27 -12.18
CA ARG A 21 -7.70 -12.27 -12.79
C ARG A 21 -8.60 -12.86 -13.88
N LEU A 22 -8.09 -13.82 -14.65
CA LEU A 22 -8.90 -14.52 -15.66
C LEU A 22 -10.03 -15.32 -14.99
N HIS A 23 -9.74 -16.04 -13.90
CA HIS A 23 -10.77 -16.77 -13.15
C HIS A 23 -11.85 -15.85 -12.57
N GLU A 24 -11.48 -14.69 -12.03
CA GLU A 24 -12.46 -13.69 -11.57
C GLU A 24 -13.36 -13.21 -12.72
N ILE A 25 -12.78 -12.95 -13.90
CA ILE A 25 -13.55 -12.58 -15.09
C ILE A 25 -14.52 -13.69 -15.47
N GLU A 26 -14.08 -14.95 -15.48
CA GLU A 26 -14.91 -16.12 -15.79
C GLU A 26 -16.08 -16.27 -14.80
N GLU A 27 -15.84 -16.08 -13.51
CA GLU A 27 -16.87 -16.10 -12.48
C GLU A 27 -17.89 -14.98 -12.69
N MET A 28 -17.44 -13.75 -12.89
CA MET A 28 -18.33 -12.61 -13.13
C MET A 28 -19.12 -12.75 -14.43
N LYS A 29 -18.52 -13.35 -15.47
CA LYS A 29 -19.19 -13.70 -16.72
C LYS A 29 -20.28 -14.73 -16.51
N THR A 30 -20.03 -15.75 -15.68
CA THR A 30 -21.02 -16.76 -15.29
C THR A 30 -22.18 -16.14 -14.52
N ASN A 31 -21.90 -15.12 -13.71
CA ASN A 31 -22.90 -14.34 -12.98
C ASN A 31 -23.67 -13.33 -13.85
N GLY A 32 -23.53 -13.38 -15.17
CA GLY A 32 -24.32 -12.59 -16.12
C GLY A 32 -23.76 -11.20 -16.42
N MET A 33 -22.60 -10.81 -15.88
CA MET A 33 -22.01 -9.51 -16.20
C MET A 33 -21.45 -9.48 -17.63
N SER A 34 -21.58 -8.32 -18.28
CA SER A 34 -20.91 -8.02 -19.53
C SER A 34 -19.44 -7.66 -19.31
N LEU A 35 -18.60 -7.82 -20.33
CA LEU A 35 -17.18 -7.44 -20.25
C LEU A 35 -16.99 -5.94 -19.96
N GLN A 36 -17.93 -5.09 -20.38
CA GLN A 36 -17.89 -3.66 -20.11
C GLN A 36 -18.16 -3.36 -18.63
N GLU A 37 -19.12 -4.06 -18.01
CA GLU A 37 -19.40 -3.93 -16.57
C GLU A 37 -18.23 -4.44 -15.74
N ILE A 38 -17.70 -5.62 -16.08
CA ILE A 38 -16.53 -6.21 -15.43
C ILE A 38 -15.34 -5.25 -15.49
N LYS A 39 -15.08 -4.66 -16.67
CA LYS A 39 -14.02 -3.66 -16.86
C LYS A 39 -14.21 -2.45 -15.93
N LYS A 40 -15.43 -1.90 -15.84
CA LYS A 40 -15.74 -0.75 -14.96
C LYS A 40 -15.55 -1.08 -13.49
N THR A 41 -15.93 -2.29 -13.04
CA THR A 41 -15.71 -2.73 -11.65
C THR A 41 -14.24 -2.72 -11.31
N PHE A 42 -13.40 -3.22 -12.21
CA PHE A 42 -11.95 -3.28 -12.02
C PHE A 42 -11.29 -1.90 -12.03
N GLU A 43 -11.75 -0.99 -12.89
CA GLU A 43 -11.28 0.39 -12.90
C GLU A 43 -11.61 1.12 -11.60
N LYS A 44 -12.81 0.88 -11.04
CA LYS A 44 -13.21 1.43 -9.73
C LYS A 44 -12.36 0.88 -8.59
N GLN A 45 -12.07 -0.42 -8.57
CA GLN A 45 -11.20 -1.02 -7.55
C GLN A 45 -9.79 -0.40 -7.60
N ARG A 46 -9.20 -0.29 -8.80
CA ARG A 46 -7.88 0.33 -8.98
C ARG A 46 -7.84 1.77 -8.48
N ALA A 47 -8.88 2.54 -8.79
CA ALA A 47 -8.97 3.93 -8.34
C ALA A 47 -9.09 4.03 -6.82
N TYR A 48 -9.86 3.15 -6.17
CA TYR A 48 -9.99 3.11 -4.72
C TYR A 48 -8.66 2.74 -4.04
N GLU A 49 -7.98 1.70 -4.54
CA GLU A 49 -6.67 1.27 -4.05
C GLU A 49 -5.61 2.37 -4.21
N GLU A 50 -5.60 3.08 -5.35
CA GLU A 50 -4.67 4.19 -5.56
C GLU A 50 -4.90 5.34 -4.56
N VAL A 51 -6.18 5.68 -4.29
CA VAL A 51 -6.54 6.70 -3.30
C VAL A 51 -6.11 6.27 -1.89
N ASP A 52 -6.37 5.03 -1.50
CA ASP A 52 -5.98 4.49 -0.19
C ASP A 52 -4.46 4.54 0.04
N ILE A 53 -3.66 4.16 -0.97
CA ILE A 53 -2.19 4.25 -0.90
C ILE A 53 -1.72 5.72 -0.81
N GLN A 54 -2.39 6.65 -1.49
CA GLN A 54 -2.07 8.08 -1.35
C GLN A 54 -2.37 8.60 0.05
N GLU A 55 -3.52 8.24 0.63
CA GLU A 55 -3.86 8.59 2.01
C GLU A 55 -2.88 7.99 3.01
N LEU A 56 -2.49 6.72 2.83
CA LEU A 56 -1.48 6.08 3.66
C LEU A 56 -0.14 6.82 3.61
N ARG A 57 0.32 7.20 2.40
CA ARG A 57 1.54 8.00 2.23
C ARG A 57 1.47 9.33 2.96
N LEU A 58 0.34 10.02 2.88
CA LEU A 58 0.13 11.29 3.58
C LEU A 58 0.20 11.11 5.11
N HIS A 59 -0.46 10.07 5.63
CA HIS A 59 -0.40 9.74 7.06
C HIS A 59 1.04 9.44 7.51
N MET A 60 1.81 8.70 6.71
CA MET A 60 3.22 8.43 7.02
C MET A 60 4.07 9.71 7.02
N GLN A 61 3.83 10.64 6.10
CA GLN A 61 4.54 11.93 6.07
C GLN A 61 4.20 12.81 7.28
N ASN A 62 2.92 12.89 7.65
CA ASN A 62 2.48 13.63 8.84
C ASN A 62 3.10 13.05 10.10
N LEU A 63 3.09 11.71 10.23
CA LEU A 63 3.71 11.03 11.37
C LEU A 63 5.21 11.30 11.44
N GLN A 64 5.92 11.26 10.31
CA GLN A 64 7.34 11.62 10.26
C GLN A 64 7.58 13.06 10.74
N HIS A 65 6.73 14.00 10.32
CA HIS A 65 6.83 15.40 10.72
C HIS A 65 6.59 15.59 12.22
N GLU A 66 5.55 14.96 12.77
CA GLU A 66 5.25 15.00 14.21
C GLU A 66 6.39 14.42 15.05
N VAL A 67 6.93 13.26 14.67
CA VAL A 67 8.07 12.64 15.36
C VAL A 67 9.30 13.54 15.31
N THR A 68 9.59 14.15 14.16
CA THR A 68 10.73 15.06 14.01
C THR A 68 10.58 16.29 14.90
N THR A 69 9.38 16.87 14.90
CA THR A 69 9.06 18.04 15.74
C THR A 69 9.18 17.71 17.23
N LEU A 70 8.68 16.55 17.65
CA LEU A 70 8.83 16.07 19.03
C LEU A 70 10.30 15.89 19.40
N LEU A 71 11.12 15.30 18.53
CA LEU A 71 12.56 15.13 18.76
C LEU A 71 13.30 16.46 18.88
N GLU A 72 12.91 17.47 18.09
CA GLU A 72 13.48 18.82 18.15
C GLU A 72 13.10 19.54 19.45
N GLN A 73 11.82 19.55 19.82
CA GLN A 73 11.36 20.13 21.09
C GLN A 73 11.99 19.45 22.31
N MET A 74 12.35 18.17 22.17
CA MET A 74 13.02 17.41 23.20
C MET A 74 14.50 17.73 23.33
N LYS A 75 15.19 18.19 22.27
CA LYS A 75 16.57 18.67 22.37
C LYS A 75 16.74 19.79 23.39
N GLU A 76 15.67 20.53 23.66
CA GLU A 76 15.63 21.65 24.62
C GLU A 76 15.36 21.24 26.08
N LYS A 77 15.02 19.97 26.36
CA LYS A 77 14.73 19.45 27.72
C LYS A 77 15.86 18.61 28.31
N GLU A 78 15.92 18.51 29.65
CA GLU A 78 16.92 17.76 30.42
C GLU A 78 17.21 16.34 29.89
N GLN A 79 18.50 15.95 29.93
CA GLN A 79 19.05 14.70 29.37
C GLN A 79 18.36 13.41 29.84
N SER A 80 17.86 13.38 31.08
CA SER A 80 17.14 12.23 31.65
C SER A 80 15.83 11.94 30.91
N THR A 81 15.06 12.99 30.62
CA THR A 81 13.76 12.92 29.94
C THR A 81 13.95 12.56 28.45
N GLN A 82 15.06 12.99 27.84
CA GLN A 82 15.42 12.59 26.48
C GLN A 82 15.62 11.09 26.31
N ALA A 83 16.32 10.44 27.25
CA ALA A 83 16.65 9.02 27.15
C ALA A 83 15.40 8.13 27.24
N GLN A 84 14.47 8.44 28.14
CA GLN A 84 13.25 7.66 28.33
C GLN A 84 12.32 7.70 27.12
N VAL A 85 12.12 8.88 26.54
CA VAL A 85 11.24 9.03 25.37
C VAL A 85 11.88 8.46 24.12
N LYS A 86 13.20 8.63 23.90
CA LYS A 86 13.90 8.01 22.78
C LYS A 86 13.73 6.49 22.75
N ASN A 87 13.78 5.85 23.93
CA ASN A 87 13.56 4.41 24.05
C ASN A 87 12.12 4.01 23.72
N LYS A 88 11.11 4.77 24.20
CA LYS A 88 9.71 4.52 23.84
C LYS A 88 9.43 4.73 22.35
N VAL A 89 9.85 5.86 21.79
CA VAL A 89 9.66 6.17 20.36
C VAL A 89 10.34 5.12 19.48
N SER A 90 11.55 4.66 19.83
CA SER A 90 12.21 3.58 19.08
C SER A 90 11.40 2.28 19.10
N SER A 91 10.81 1.92 20.25
CA SER A 91 9.98 0.71 20.35
C SER A 91 8.67 0.82 19.58
N GLU A 92 8.05 2.00 19.56
CA GLU A 92 6.82 2.26 18.80
C GLU A 92 7.09 2.32 17.30
N CYS A 93 8.19 2.94 16.86
CA CYS A 93 8.64 2.88 15.46
C CYS A 93 8.94 1.44 15.02
N ALA A 94 9.56 0.63 15.89
CA ALA A 94 9.79 -0.78 15.59
C ALA A 94 8.48 -1.55 15.44
N ALA A 95 7.52 -1.36 16.34
CA ALA A 95 6.18 -1.96 16.25
C ALA A 95 5.45 -1.52 14.97
N LEU A 96 5.53 -0.24 14.61
CA LEU A 96 4.94 0.28 13.37
C LEU A 96 5.58 -0.35 12.12
N MET A 97 6.90 -0.44 12.06
CA MET A 97 7.60 -1.12 10.97
C MET A 97 7.20 -2.59 10.85
N GLN A 98 7.01 -3.29 11.96
CA GLN A 98 6.52 -4.67 11.96
C GLN A 98 5.06 -4.78 11.46
N SER A 99 4.19 -3.85 11.86
CA SER A 99 2.81 -3.80 11.34
C SER A 99 2.78 -3.57 9.84
N LEU A 100 3.59 -2.63 9.32
CA LEU A 100 3.74 -2.38 7.88
C LEU A 100 4.26 -3.60 7.12
N LEU A 101 5.27 -4.30 7.66
CA LEU A 101 5.79 -5.55 7.08
C LEU A 101 4.74 -6.67 7.01
N SER A 102 3.75 -6.66 7.91
CA SER A 102 2.69 -7.67 7.95
C SER A 102 1.53 -7.38 6.97
N LEU A 103 1.49 -6.17 6.39
CA LEU A 103 0.49 -5.78 5.38
C LEU A 103 0.91 -6.16 3.94
N ILE A 104 2.17 -6.54 3.73
CA ILE A 104 2.77 -6.90 2.42
C ILE A 104 2.85 -8.41 2.31
#